data_AF-A0A2E4DA80-F1
#
_entry.id   AF-A0A2E4DA80-F1
#
_cell.length_a   1.000
_cell.length_b   1.000
_cell.length_c   1.000
_cell.angle_alpha   90.00
_cell.angle_beta   90.00
_cell.angle_gamma   90.00
#
_symmetry.space_group_name_H-M   'P 1'
#
loop_
_entity.id
_entity.type
_entity.pdbx_description
1 polymer ?
#
loop_
_entity_poly.entity_id
_entity_poly.type
_entity_poly.pdbx_seq_one_letter_code
_entity_poly.pdbx_strand_id
1 'polypeptide(L)'
;MSKERIEPFSKFYPYYLTEHEDRTNKVMHFIGTTLVIFVFAAGILSGNYHWLWFCPLLGYGFAWPGHMIFEKNKPATFRQPIYSLMSDFVMWWDIIRGRVKL
;
A
#
# COMPACT_ATOMS: atom_id res chain seq x y z
N MET A 1 -8.04 -12.54 -27.97
CA MET A 1 -8.16 -11.28 -27.20
C MET A 1 -9.53 -11.21 -26.56
N SER A 2 -9.65 -11.50 -25.27
CA SER A 2 -10.85 -11.17 -24.48
C SER A 2 -10.37 -10.47 -23.22
N LYS A 3 -10.94 -9.27 -22.96
CA LYS A 3 -10.63 -8.37 -21.85
C LYS A 3 -10.52 -9.17 -20.54
N GLU A 4 -9.30 -9.36 -20.02
CA GLU A 4 -9.08 -9.88 -18.67
C GLU A 4 -9.81 -8.95 -17.72
N ARG A 5 -10.91 -9.46 -17.19
CA ARG A 5 -11.87 -8.70 -16.40
C ARG A 5 -11.12 -8.15 -15.19
N ILE A 6 -11.37 -6.88 -14.89
CA ILE A 6 -11.10 -6.30 -13.58
C ILE A 6 -11.77 -7.25 -12.56
N GLU A 7 -10.98 -8.07 -11.86
CA GLU A 7 -11.44 -8.80 -10.69
C GLU A 7 -12.12 -7.77 -9.75
N PRO A 8 -13.24 -8.07 -9.10
CA PRO A 8 -13.77 -7.15 -8.10
C PRO A 8 -12.74 -6.95 -6.99
N PHE A 9 -12.69 -5.75 -6.40
CA PHE A 9 -11.77 -5.46 -5.29
C PHE A 9 -11.89 -6.49 -4.15
N SER A 10 -13.09 -7.02 -3.93
CA SER A 10 -13.36 -8.08 -2.94
C SER A 10 -12.57 -9.37 -3.16
N LYS A 11 -12.14 -9.68 -4.39
CA LYS A 11 -11.24 -10.80 -4.69
C LYS A 11 -9.77 -10.37 -4.73
N PHE A 12 -9.51 -9.13 -5.12
CA PHE A 12 -8.16 -8.58 -5.13
C PHE A 12 -7.58 -8.44 -3.71
N TYR A 13 -8.36 -7.95 -2.75
CA TYR A 13 -7.84 -7.67 -1.41
C TYR A 13 -7.35 -8.93 -0.66
N PRO A 14 -8.09 -10.06 -0.66
CA PRO A 14 -7.56 -11.32 -0.12
C PRO A 14 -6.26 -11.77 -0.80
N TYR A 15 -6.18 -11.67 -2.14
CA TYR A 15 -4.94 -11.97 -2.87
C TYR A 15 -3.80 -11.02 -2.47
N TYR A 16 -4.09 -9.73 -2.35
CA TYR A 16 -3.12 -8.73 -1.91
C TYR A 16 -2.56 -9.09 -0.53
N LEU A 17 -3.39 -9.54 0.42
CA LEU A 17 -2.91 -9.96 1.74
C LEU A 17 -1.99 -11.20 1.68
N THR A 18 -2.16 -12.11 0.71
CA THR A 18 -1.22 -13.23 0.50
C THR A 18 0.13 -12.80 -0.07
N GLU A 19 0.24 -11.58 -0.62
CA GLU A 19 1.52 -10.99 -1.02
C GLU A 19 2.17 -10.20 0.14
N HIS A 20 1.54 -10.20 1.32
CA HIS A 20 1.96 -9.51 2.55
C HIS A 20 1.86 -10.44 3.77
N GLU A 21 2.36 -11.67 3.64
CA GLU A 21 2.35 -12.64 4.74
C GLU A 21 3.40 -12.31 5.80
N ASP A 22 4.55 -11.76 5.38
CA ASP A 22 5.64 -11.39 6.28
C ASP A 22 5.25 -10.19 7.15
N ARG A 23 5.53 -10.32 8.45
CA ARG A 23 5.25 -9.28 9.45
C ARG A 23 6.01 -7.99 9.15
N THR A 24 7.28 -8.10 8.79
CA THR A 24 8.12 -6.93 8.52
C THR A 24 7.63 -6.20 7.29
N ASN A 25 7.25 -6.93 6.23
CA ASN A 25 6.65 -6.34 5.04
C ASN A 25 5.37 -5.54 5.38
N LYS A 26 4.44 -6.13 6.14
CA LYS A 26 3.25 -5.39 6.62
C LYS A 26 3.58 -4.16 7.47
N VAL A 27 4.58 -4.26 8.35
CA VAL A 27 5.04 -3.11 9.16
C VAL A 27 5.60 -2.00 8.27
N MET A 28 6.39 -2.34 7.25
CA MET A 28 6.94 -1.35 6.31
C MET A 28 5.82 -0.64 5.55
N HIS A 29 4.85 -1.39 5.02
CA HIS A 29 3.66 -0.80 4.39
C HIS A 29 2.89 0.09 5.37
N PHE A 30 2.67 -0.38 6.60
CA PHE A 30 1.97 0.40 7.63
C PHE A 30 2.65 1.75 7.92
N ILE A 31 3.98 1.75 8.08
CA ILE A 31 4.77 2.97 8.30
C ILE A 31 4.70 3.87 7.07
N GLY A 32 4.93 3.32 5.88
CA GLY A 32 4.87 4.05 4.61
C GLY A 32 3.52 4.75 4.41
N THR A 33 2.42 4.01 4.52
CA THR A 33 1.05 4.54 4.40
C THR A 33 0.75 5.60 5.47
N THR A 34 1.18 5.38 6.71
CA THR A 34 1.02 6.38 7.80
C THR A 34 1.72 7.70 7.45
N LEU A 35 2.97 7.63 6.99
CA LEU A 35 3.72 8.83 6.59
C LEU A 35 3.10 9.53 5.38
N VAL A 36 2.62 8.76 4.39
CA VAL A 36 1.88 9.31 3.24
C VAL A 36 0.62 10.06 3.70
N ILE A 37 -0.17 9.51 4.62
CA ILE A 37 -1.37 10.19 5.15
C ILE A 37 -0.99 11.51 5.82
N PHE A 38 0.03 11.52 6.68
CA PHE A 38 0.45 12.74 7.38
C PHE A 38 1.01 13.80 6.44
N VAL A 39 1.87 13.42 5.49
CA VAL A 39 2.43 14.34 4.51
C VAL A 39 1.36 14.88 3.57
N PHE A 40 0.45 14.02 3.12
CA PHE A 40 -0.68 14.44 2.30
C PHE A 40 -1.55 15.46 3.05
N ALA A 41 -1.95 15.15 4.28
CA ALA A 41 -2.72 16.07 5.12
C ALA A 41 -1.99 17.39 5.35
N ALA A 42 -0.69 17.35 5.66
CA ALA A 42 0.13 18.55 5.85
C ALA A 42 0.22 19.40 4.57
N GLY A 43 0.41 18.78 3.41
CA GLY A 43 0.44 19.49 2.11
C GLY A 43 -0.87 20.19 1.78
N ILE A 44 -2.01 19.51 2.03
CA ILE A 44 -3.34 20.10 1.82
C ILE A 44 -3.61 21.23 2.84
N LEU A 45 -3.39 20.99 4.12
CA LEU A 45 -3.71 21.95 5.19
C LEU A 45 -2.81 23.19 5.18
N SER A 46 -1.55 23.05 4.77
CA SER A 46 -0.62 24.18 4.65
C SER A 46 -0.76 24.96 3.34
N GLY A 47 -1.48 24.42 2.35
CA GLY A 47 -1.50 24.93 0.96
C GLY A 47 -0.18 24.78 0.21
N ASN A 48 0.85 24.19 0.83
CA ASN A 48 2.14 23.94 0.21
C ASN A 48 2.13 22.56 -0.45
N TYR A 49 1.68 22.52 -1.71
CA TYR A 49 1.58 21.27 -2.46
C TYR A 49 2.92 20.62 -2.79
N HIS A 50 4.08 21.27 -2.55
CA HIS A 50 5.39 20.64 -2.72
C HIS A 50 5.57 19.43 -1.80
N TRP A 51 4.88 19.40 -0.66
CA TRP A 51 4.90 18.24 0.24
C TRP A 51 4.35 16.97 -0.43
N LEU A 52 3.47 17.09 -1.41
CA LEU A 52 2.86 15.94 -2.09
C LEU A 52 3.89 15.13 -2.89
N TRP A 53 5.03 15.71 -3.28
CA TRP A 53 6.13 14.99 -3.92
C TRP A 53 6.75 13.91 -3.03
N PHE A 54 6.64 14.04 -1.71
CA PHE A 54 7.12 13.03 -0.78
C PHE A 54 6.18 11.83 -0.67
N CYS A 55 4.91 11.93 -1.10
CA CYS A 55 3.97 10.81 -1.05
C CYS A 55 4.45 9.57 -1.82
N PRO A 56 4.83 9.65 -3.12
CA PRO A 56 5.37 8.49 -3.82
C PRO A 56 6.70 8.02 -3.24
N LEU A 57 7.56 8.94 -2.77
CA LEU A 57 8.84 8.57 -2.15
C LEU A 57 8.63 7.73 -0.89
N LEU A 58 7.71 8.13 -0.02
CA LEU A 58 7.41 7.44 1.22
C LEU A 58 6.60 6.16 1.00
N GLY A 59 5.65 6.16 0.07
CA GLY A 59 4.92 4.95 -0.30
C GLY A 59 5.86 3.88 -0.84
N TYR A 60 6.56 4.16 -1.93
CA TYR A 60 7.43 3.17 -2.58
C TYR A 60 8.72 2.89 -1.80
N GLY A 61 9.27 3.90 -1.13
CA GLY A 61 10.50 3.74 -0.34
C GLY A 61 10.35 2.77 0.82
N PHE A 62 9.14 2.62 1.37
CA PHE A 62 8.84 1.62 2.40
C PHE A 62 8.26 0.32 1.81
N ALA A 63 7.36 0.40 0.83
CA ALA A 63 6.72 -0.80 0.27
C ALA A 63 7.70 -1.72 -0.47
N TRP A 64 8.58 -1.16 -1.31
CA TRP A 64 9.43 -1.99 -2.18
C TRP A 64 10.50 -2.80 -1.43
N PRO A 65 11.23 -2.26 -0.43
CA PRO A 65 12.16 -3.09 0.33
C PRO A 65 11.45 -4.22 1.09
N GLY A 66 10.22 -3.97 1.56
CA GLY A 66 9.33 -4.99 2.12
C GLY A 66 9.16 -6.19 1.18
N HIS A 67 8.69 -5.90 -0.03
CA HIS A 67 8.51 -6.90 -1.08
C HIS A 67 9.80 -7.56 -1.56
N MET A 68 10.88 -6.80 -1.76
CA MET A 68 12.12 -7.33 -2.35
C MET A 68 12.95 -8.16 -1.37
N ILE A 69 13.00 -7.76 -0.09
CA ILE A 69 13.89 -8.35 0.92
C ILE A 69 13.17 -9.46 1.70
N PHE A 70 11.93 -9.20 2.14
CA PHE A 70 11.21 -10.07 3.06
C PHE A 70 10.29 -11.04 2.32
N GLU A 71 9.39 -10.53 1.46
CA GLU A 71 8.48 -11.41 0.70
C GLU A 71 9.16 -12.10 -0.48
N LYS A 72 10.14 -11.42 -1.10
CA LYS A 72 10.80 -11.82 -2.35
C LYS A 72 9.82 -12.06 -3.50
N ASN A 73 8.75 -11.28 -3.55
CA ASN A 73 7.73 -11.30 -4.60
C ASN A 73 7.78 -10.04 -5.47
N LYS A 74 6.97 -10.04 -6.53
CA LYS A 74 6.76 -8.86 -7.38
C LYS A 74 5.50 -8.14 -6.91
N PRO A 75 5.56 -6.84 -6.56
CA PRO A 75 4.40 -6.08 -6.11
C PRO A 75 3.20 -6.23 -7.05
N ALA A 76 2.02 -6.45 -6.47
CA ALA A 76 0.76 -6.50 -7.22
C ALA A 76 0.47 -5.20 -8.00
N THR A 77 1.14 -4.09 -7.65
CA THR A 77 1.04 -2.78 -8.29
C THR A 77 1.31 -2.84 -9.80
N PHE A 78 2.17 -3.76 -10.26
CA PHE A 78 2.43 -3.95 -11.69
C PHE A 78 1.26 -4.58 -12.45
N ARG A 79 0.33 -5.23 -11.76
CA ARG A 79 -0.88 -5.83 -12.35
C ARG A 79 -2.07 -4.89 -12.25
N GLN A 80 -2.33 -4.36 -11.05
CA GLN A 80 -3.49 -3.51 -10.78
C GLN A 80 -3.12 -2.34 -9.85
N PRO A 81 -2.53 -1.26 -10.39
CA PRO A 81 -1.91 -0.20 -9.57
C PRO A 81 -2.90 0.52 -8.66
N ILE A 82 -4.12 0.81 -9.17
CA ILE A 82 -5.16 1.48 -8.38
C ILE A 82 -5.60 0.60 -7.20
N TYR A 83 -5.81 -0.70 -7.45
CA TYR A 83 -6.23 -1.61 -6.40
C TYR A 83 -5.13 -1.88 -5.39
N SER A 84 -3.87 -1.99 -5.82
CA SER A 84 -2.74 -2.07 -4.89
C SER A 84 -2.68 -0.86 -3.97
N LEU A 85 -2.77 0.35 -4.53
CA LEU A 85 -2.79 1.56 -3.72
C LEU A 85 -3.98 1.58 -2.75
N MET A 86 -5.18 1.24 -3.21
CA MET A 86 -6.36 1.13 -2.34
C MET A 86 -6.14 0.11 -1.23
N SER A 87 -5.57 -1.06 -1.55
CA SER A 87 -5.28 -2.11 -0.59
C SER A 87 -4.27 -1.70 0.47
N ASP A 88 -3.29 -0.84 0.15
CA ASP A 88 -2.37 -0.29 1.18
C ASP A 88 -3.16 0.45 2.27
N PHE A 89 -4.11 1.30 1.89
CA PHE A 89 -4.96 2.03 2.86
C PHE A 89 -5.95 1.11 3.58
N VAL A 90 -6.52 0.12 2.89
CA VAL A 90 -7.44 -0.85 3.51
C VAL A 90 -6.70 -1.73 4.52
N MET A 91 -5.51 -2.24 4.17
CA MET A 91 -4.67 -3.02 5.07
C MET A 91 -4.23 -2.19 6.27
N TRP A 92 -3.80 -0.94 6.05
CA TRP A 92 -3.47 0.00 7.13
C TRP A 92 -4.63 0.17 8.12
N TRP A 93 -5.85 0.35 7.60
CA TRP A 93 -7.04 0.50 8.43
C TRP A 93 -7.46 -0.81 9.12
N ASP A 94 -7.29 -1.96 8.45
CA ASP A 94 -7.55 -3.27 9.02
C ASP A 94 -6.56 -3.62 10.14
N ILE A 95 -5.31 -3.18 10.04
CA ILE A 95 -4.32 -3.28 11.13
C ILE A 95 -4.77 -2.47 12.34
N ILE A 96 -5.19 -1.21 12.14
CA ILE A 96 -5.69 -0.35 13.24
C ILE A 96 -6.91 -0.96 13.92
N ARG A 97 -7.83 -1.55 13.14
CA ARG A 97 -9.03 -2.23 13.65
C ARG A 97 -8.76 -3.62 14.22
N GLY A 98 -7.53 -4.12 14.16
CA GLY A 98 -7.15 -5.47 14.61
C GLY A 98 -7.70 -6.61 13.75
N ARG A 99 -8.15 -6.33 12.52
CA ARG A 99 -8.63 -7.33 11.55
C ARG A 99 -7.47 -8.03 10.83
N VAL A 100 -6.37 -7.32 10.61
CA VAL A 100 -5.11 -7.86 10.11
C VAL A 100 -4.07 -7.74 11.23
N LYS A 101 -3.37 -8.85 11.52
CA LYS A 101 -2.31 -8.87 12.54
C LYS A 101 -0.98 -8.46 11.92
N LEU A 102 -0.22 -7.67 12.67
CA LEU A 102 1.21 -7.43 12.42
C LEU A 102 2.03 -8.56 13.02
#